data_AF-A0A937G8E7-F1
#
_entry.id   AF-A0A937G8E7-F1
#
_cell.length_a   1.000
_cell.length_b   1.000
_cell.length_c   1.000
_cell.angle_alpha   90.00
_cell.angle_beta   90.00
_cell.angle_gamma   90.00
#
_symmetry.space_group_name_H-M   'P 1'
#
loop_
_entity.id
_entity.type
_entity.pdbx_description
1 polymer ?
#
loop_
_entity_poly.entity_id
_entity_poly.type
_entity_poly.pdbx_seq_one_letter_code
_entity_poly.pdbx_strand_id
1 'polypeptide(L)'
;MKKKQIFLFIISFIFSFNSIFSQTENTESDSLIKKDKSFNINKLRFGIDLSNPMISSSNDDNLSYEIVGDLQITNDLYLAAEYGSIDRYIEDENINFYSVGNYLKIGFDFNMFNNWVGMDNSIYVGLRYASSNFSNKVDNYSVRSGEAYFSNLVDNGYENVTHNNLNGNWVEIVTGVKVETFKNIYLGISLRLNKLLSDTKPSNFDNLFIPGF
;
A
#
# COMPACT_ATOMS: atom_id res chain seq x y z
N MET A 1 32.27 33.49 49.80
CA MET A 1 31.90 32.19 49.20
C MET A 1 30.69 32.38 48.32
N LYS A 2 30.84 32.32 46.99
CA LYS A 2 29.74 32.46 46.02
C LYS A 2 29.97 31.48 44.86
N LYS A 3 28.85 30.99 44.31
CA LYS A 3 28.65 29.98 43.24
C LYS A 3 28.69 28.54 43.76
N LYS A 4 27.78 27.65 43.36
CA LYS A 4 27.27 27.42 41.99
C LYS A 4 25.77 27.08 41.99
N GLN A 5 25.04 27.61 41.02
CA GLN A 5 23.79 27.02 40.53
C GLN A 5 24.17 26.06 39.40
N ILE A 6 23.66 24.83 39.45
CA ILE A 6 23.87 23.79 38.45
C ILE A 6 22.70 23.89 37.48
N PHE A 7 22.97 24.21 36.21
CA PHE A 7 22.00 24.09 35.14
C PHE A 7 22.14 22.71 34.50
N LEU A 8 21.04 21.95 34.52
CA LEU A 8 20.88 20.69 33.80
C LEU A 8 21.00 20.94 32.29
N PHE A 9 21.86 20.17 31.62
CA PHE A 9 21.94 20.06 30.17
C PHE A 9 20.66 19.39 29.63
N ILE A 10 19.87 20.11 28.86
CA ILE A 10 18.93 19.53 27.89
C ILE A 10 19.57 19.76 26.52
N ILE A 11 20.09 18.70 25.91
CA ILE A 11 20.62 18.72 24.54
C ILE A 11 19.41 18.70 23.61
N SER A 12 19.06 19.86 23.05
CA SER A 12 18.16 19.97 21.91
C SER A 12 18.97 19.81 20.62
N PHE A 13 18.68 18.73 19.90
CA PHE A 13 19.27 18.41 18.60
C PHE A 13 18.53 19.21 17.52
N ILE A 14 18.96 20.44 17.25
CA ILE A 14 18.47 21.24 16.11
C ILE A 14 19.52 21.15 15.00
N PHE A 15 19.30 20.24 14.06
CA PHE A 15 20.01 20.18 12.79
C PHE A 15 19.50 21.32 11.89
N SER A 16 20.18 22.47 11.94
CA SER A 16 19.96 23.56 10.99
C SER A 16 20.73 23.27 9.70
N PHE A 17 20.03 22.75 8.69
CA PHE A 17 20.45 22.73 7.30
C PHE A 17 20.80 24.16 6.86
N ASN A 18 22.10 24.46 6.69
CA ASN A 18 22.56 25.62 5.94
C ASN A 18 23.14 25.13 4.62
N SER A 19 22.36 25.23 3.54
CA SER A 19 22.84 25.05 2.18
C SER A 19 23.58 26.33 1.76
N ILE A 20 24.91 26.28 1.75
CA ILE A 20 25.77 27.30 1.15
C ILE A 20 25.73 27.09 -0.37
N PHE A 21 25.10 28.00 -1.10
CA PHE A 21 25.26 28.10 -2.56
C PHE A 21 26.56 28.83 -2.85
N SER A 22 27.55 28.13 -3.41
CA SER A 22 28.71 28.74 -4.06
C SER A 22 28.45 28.80 -5.55
N GLN A 23 28.55 29.99 -6.16
CA GLN A 23 28.56 30.16 -7.61
C GLN A 23 30.00 29.98 -8.09
N THR A 24 30.24 28.98 -8.94
CA THR A 24 31.52 28.81 -9.66
C THR A 24 31.29 29.14 -11.13
N GLU A 25 32.21 29.93 -11.69
CA GLU A 25 32.19 30.49 -13.03
C GLU A 25 32.09 29.45 -14.15
N ASN A 26 31.32 29.77 -15.18
CA ASN A 26 31.15 28.96 -16.38
C ASN A 26 32.43 28.99 -17.24
N THR A 27 33.07 27.84 -17.39
CA THR A 27 33.92 27.54 -18.54
C THR A 27 33.11 26.68 -19.50
N GLU A 28 32.76 27.22 -20.67
CA GLU A 28 32.07 26.45 -21.70
C GLU A 28 33.02 25.36 -22.23
N SER A 29 32.73 24.12 -21.86
CA SER A 29 33.28 22.93 -22.49
C SER A 29 32.16 22.27 -23.28
N ASP A 30 32.28 22.26 -24.61
CA ASP A 30 31.42 21.50 -25.51
C ASP A 30 31.74 20.01 -25.36
N SER A 31 31.26 19.46 -24.25
CA SER A 31 31.14 18.03 -24.03
C SER A 31 29.68 17.79 -23.64
N LEU A 32 29.04 16.78 -24.21
CA LEU A 32 27.74 16.31 -23.74
C LEU A 32 27.92 15.95 -22.26
N ILE A 33 27.54 16.87 -21.37
CA ILE A 33 27.58 16.67 -19.94
C ILE A 33 26.70 15.45 -19.69
N LYS A 34 27.35 14.31 -19.40
CA LYS A 34 26.66 13.12 -18.91
C LYS A 34 26.14 13.56 -17.54
N LYS A 35 24.89 14.03 -17.51
CA LYS A 35 24.25 14.43 -16.26
C LYS A 35 24.18 13.16 -15.43
N ASP A 36 25.03 13.07 -14.41
CA ASP A 36 24.97 11.99 -13.44
C ASP A 36 23.51 11.86 -12.99
N LYS A 37 23.02 10.62 -12.85
CA LYS A 37 21.67 10.33 -12.36
C LYS A 37 21.54 10.87 -10.93
N SER A 38 21.30 12.18 -10.82
CA SER A 38 21.16 12.88 -9.58
C SER A 38 19.79 12.56 -9.01
N PHE A 39 19.75 12.24 -7.71
CA PHE A 39 18.53 12.10 -6.94
C PHE A 39 17.85 13.47 -6.90
N ASN A 40 16.79 13.64 -7.69
CA ASN A 40 16.01 14.87 -7.68
C ASN A 40 14.53 14.52 -7.69
N ILE A 41 13.79 15.15 -6.78
CA ILE A 41 12.34 15.01 -6.71
C ILE A 41 11.76 15.79 -7.88
N ASN A 42 11.42 15.08 -8.95
CA ASN A 42 11.04 15.71 -10.21
C ASN A 42 9.53 15.81 -10.39
N LYS A 43 8.78 14.81 -9.92
CA LYS A 43 7.36 14.68 -10.18
C LYS A 43 6.67 13.95 -9.04
N LEU A 44 5.52 14.47 -8.62
CA LEU A 44 4.66 13.86 -7.61
C LEU A 44 3.30 13.61 -8.25
N ARG A 45 2.79 12.38 -8.12
CA ARG A 45 1.48 11.96 -8.62
C ARG A 45 0.64 11.42 -7.47
N PHE A 46 -0.66 11.72 -7.53
CA PHE A 46 -1.68 11.14 -6.66
C PHE A 46 -2.82 10.62 -7.54
N GLY A 47 -3.47 9.55 -7.09
CA GLY A 47 -4.57 8.93 -7.79
C GLY A 47 -5.44 8.09 -6.86
N ILE A 48 -6.49 7.56 -7.44
CA ILE A 48 -7.41 6.63 -6.81
C ILE A 48 -7.49 5.37 -7.67
N ASP A 49 -7.59 4.21 -7.05
CA ASP A 49 -7.92 3.00 -7.77
C ASP A 49 -9.44 2.93 -7.97
N LEU A 50 -9.87 2.98 -9.23
CA LEU A 50 -11.28 2.93 -9.60
C LEU A 50 -11.84 1.51 -9.62
N SER A 51 -11.00 0.47 -9.66
CA SER A 51 -11.47 -0.92 -9.69
C SER A 51 -12.24 -1.29 -8.43
N ASN A 52 -11.78 -0.80 -7.27
CA ASN A 52 -12.38 -1.07 -5.97
C ASN A 52 -13.82 -0.51 -5.86
N PRO A 53 -14.11 0.78 -6.13
CA PRO A 53 -15.47 1.30 -6.20
C PRO A 53 -16.35 0.62 -7.27
N MET A 54 -15.79 0.25 -8.43
CA MET A 54 -16.55 -0.45 -9.47
C MET A 54 -17.00 -1.84 -9.02
N ILE A 55 -16.13 -2.61 -8.35
CA ILE A 55 -16.46 -3.92 -7.78
C ILE A 55 -17.47 -3.75 -6.64
N SER A 56 -17.26 -2.76 -5.78
CA SER A 56 -18.15 -2.40 -4.68
C SER A 56 -19.57 -2.07 -5.15
N SER A 57 -19.72 -1.28 -6.22
CA SER A 57 -21.04 -0.95 -6.77
C SER A 57 -21.78 -2.14 -7.37
N SER A 58 -21.10 -3.25 -7.67
CA SER A 58 -21.75 -4.47 -8.18
C SER A 58 -22.19 -5.41 -7.06
N ASN A 59 -21.59 -5.31 -5.87
CA ASN A 59 -21.85 -6.17 -4.72
C ASN A 59 -22.14 -5.26 -3.52
N ASP A 60 -23.42 -5.04 -3.21
CA ASP A 60 -23.90 -4.06 -2.23
C ASP A 60 -23.23 -4.14 -0.83
N ASP A 61 -22.67 -5.30 -0.47
CA ASP A 61 -22.07 -5.57 0.84
C ASP A 61 -20.54 -5.43 0.90
N ASN A 62 -19.89 -4.87 -0.12
CA ASN A 62 -18.44 -4.71 -0.16
C ASN A 62 -18.07 -3.25 -0.40
N LEU A 63 -17.44 -2.58 0.57
CA LEU A 63 -16.90 -1.23 0.42
C LEU A 63 -15.38 -1.28 0.37
N SER A 64 -14.80 -0.80 -0.73
CA SER A 64 -13.34 -0.71 -0.87
C SER A 64 -12.92 0.58 -1.56
N TYR A 65 -11.89 1.21 -1.02
CA TYR A 65 -11.23 2.35 -1.64
C TYR A 65 -9.73 2.22 -1.47
N GLU A 66 -8.99 2.63 -2.49
CA GLU A 66 -7.53 2.69 -2.48
C GLU A 66 -7.08 4.02 -3.07
N ILE A 67 -6.20 4.70 -2.35
CA ILE A 67 -5.47 5.87 -2.81
C ILE A 67 -4.05 5.45 -3.16
N VAL A 68 -3.54 5.98 -4.27
CA VAL A 68 -2.21 5.67 -4.77
C VAL A 68 -1.41 6.95 -4.94
N GLY A 69 -0.13 6.89 -4.63
CA GLY A 69 0.80 8.00 -4.77
C GLY A 69 2.15 7.51 -5.26
N ASP A 70 2.78 8.28 -6.14
CA ASP A 70 4.14 7.99 -6.55
C ASP A 70 4.98 9.26 -6.73
N LEU A 71 6.27 9.12 -6.44
CA LEU A 71 7.26 10.19 -6.41
C LEU A 71 8.42 9.80 -7.31
N GLN A 72 8.66 10.58 -8.36
CA GLN A 72 9.80 10.38 -9.24
C GLN A 72 11.09 10.83 -8.55
N ILE A 73 12.01 9.88 -8.34
CA ILE A 73 13.31 10.10 -7.70
C ILE A 73 14.42 10.23 -8.77
N THR A 74 14.32 9.46 -9.83
CA THR A 74 15.17 9.57 -11.03
C THR A 74 14.28 9.49 -12.27
N ASN A 75 14.85 9.69 -13.46
CA ASN A 75 14.07 9.63 -14.70
C ASN A 75 13.26 8.33 -14.85
N ASP A 76 13.81 7.21 -14.36
CA ASP A 76 13.23 5.88 -14.54
C ASP A 76 12.73 5.27 -13.22
N LEU A 77 13.05 5.84 -12.06
CA LEU A 77 12.73 5.27 -10.75
C LEU A 77 11.75 6.14 -9.97
N TYR A 78 10.69 5.50 -9.50
CA TYR A 78 9.65 6.11 -8.69
C TYR A 78 9.55 5.39 -7.35
N LEU A 79 9.36 6.13 -6.27
CA LEU A 79 8.90 5.61 -4.99
C LEU A 79 7.38 5.62 -5.01
N ALA A 80 6.75 4.52 -4.63
CA ALA A 80 5.30 4.38 -4.66
C ALA A 80 4.78 4.03 -3.26
N ALA A 81 3.62 4.57 -2.95
CA ALA A 81 2.88 4.31 -1.73
C ALA A 81 1.39 4.20 -2.04
N GLU A 82 0.73 3.22 -1.43
CA GLU A 82 -0.68 2.92 -1.66
C GLU A 82 -1.32 2.66 -0.31
N TYR A 83 -2.47 3.27 -0.07
CA TYR A 83 -3.22 3.09 1.16
C TYR A 83 -4.67 2.75 0.81
N GLY A 84 -5.20 1.68 1.39
CA GLY A 84 -6.58 1.29 1.14
C GLY A 84 -7.27 0.80 2.39
N SER A 85 -8.60 0.82 2.30
CA SER A 85 -9.50 0.27 3.30
C SER A 85 -10.48 -0.65 2.60
N ILE A 86 -10.75 -1.78 3.23
CA ILE A 86 -11.71 -2.77 2.76
C ILE A 86 -12.62 -3.12 3.94
N ASP A 87 -13.91 -3.05 3.68
CA ASP A 87 -14.98 -3.64 4.47
C ASP A 87 -15.69 -4.64 3.55
N ARG A 88 -15.59 -5.93 3.88
CA ARG A 88 -16.06 -7.00 3.02
C ARG A 88 -16.83 -8.03 3.83
N TYR A 89 -18.02 -8.37 3.35
CA TYR A 89 -18.75 -9.56 3.77
C TYR A 89 -18.49 -10.71 2.80
N ILE A 90 -18.07 -11.85 3.32
CA ILE A 90 -17.73 -13.04 2.54
C ILE A 90 -18.70 -14.14 2.94
N GLU A 91 -19.50 -14.57 1.96
CA GLU A 91 -20.36 -15.74 2.05
C GLU A 91 -19.65 -16.92 1.39
N ASP A 92 -19.41 -17.98 2.17
CA ASP A 92 -18.86 -19.24 1.70
C ASP A 92 -19.78 -20.38 2.15
N GLU A 93 -19.71 -21.55 1.50
CA GLU A 93 -20.64 -22.66 1.73
C GLU A 93 -20.69 -23.13 3.20
N ASN A 94 -19.56 -22.99 3.90
CA ASN A 94 -19.39 -23.48 5.26
C ASN A 94 -19.25 -22.36 6.29
N ILE A 95 -18.96 -21.13 5.88
CA ILE A 95 -18.69 -20.02 6.80
C ILE A 95 -18.97 -18.67 6.17
N ASN A 96 -19.72 -17.84 6.91
CA ASN A 96 -19.91 -16.44 6.58
C ASN A 96 -19.17 -15.56 7.59
N PHE A 97 -18.44 -14.57 7.10
CA PHE A 97 -17.68 -13.68 7.96
C PHE A 97 -17.49 -12.28 7.37
N TYR A 98 -17.32 -11.32 8.27
CA TYR A 98 -16.92 -9.96 7.94
C TYR A 98 -15.42 -9.80 8.12
N SER A 99 -14.77 -9.12 7.18
CA SER A 99 -13.37 -8.70 7.29
C SER A 99 -13.24 -7.21 7.02
N VAL A 100 -12.78 -6.49 8.04
CA VAL A 100 -12.64 -5.04 8.00
C VAL A 100 -11.21 -4.66 8.32
N GLY A 101 -10.56 -3.89 7.46
CA GLY A 101 -9.19 -3.49 7.70
C GLY A 101 -8.66 -2.46 6.73
N ASN A 102 -7.48 -1.94 7.10
CA ASN A 102 -6.74 -1.00 6.28
C ASN A 102 -5.37 -1.60 5.98
N TYR A 103 -4.83 -1.27 4.82
CA TYR A 103 -3.51 -1.70 4.41
C TYR A 103 -2.69 -0.54 3.85
N LEU A 104 -1.37 -0.67 4.00
CA LEU A 104 -0.37 0.23 3.46
C LEU A 104 0.60 -0.60 2.62
N LYS A 105 0.82 -0.19 1.38
CA LYS A 105 1.83 -0.73 0.48
C LYS A 105 2.86 0.36 0.21
N ILE A 106 4.14 0.01 0.30
CA ILE A 106 5.25 0.91 -0.02
C ILE A 106 6.25 0.18 -0.90
N GLY A 107 6.89 0.89 -1.82
CA GLY A 107 7.92 0.29 -2.65
C GLY A 107 8.36 1.20 -3.77
N PHE A 108 8.79 0.59 -4.87
CA PHE A 108 9.36 1.33 -6.00
C PHE A 108 8.87 0.79 -7.34
N ASP A 109 8.77 1.68 -8.32
CA ASP A 109 8.47 1.36 -9.72
C ASP A 109 9.64 1.78 -10.59
N PHE A 110 10.06 0.86 -11.47
CA PHE A 110 11.02 1.14 -12.52
C PHE A 110 10.28 1.29 -13.85
N ASN A 111 10.27 2.50 -14.39
CA ASN A 111 9.74 2.80 -15.71
C ASN A 111 10.72 2.34 -16.79
N MET A 112 10.27 1.43 -17.64
CA MET A 112 11.01 0.87 -18.77
C MET A 112 10.68 1.58 -20.09
N PHE A 113 9.74 2.52 -20.08
CA PHE A 113 9.30 3.21 -21.28
C PHE A 113 10.09 4.48 -21.54
N ASN A 114 10.69 4.56 -22.73
CA ASN A 114 11.40 5.74 -23.20
C ASN A 114 10.42 6.72 -23.84
N ASN A 115 10.06 7.77 -23.11
CA ASN A 115 9.19 8.83 -23.60
C ASN A 115 9.88 9.70 -24.67
N TRP A 116 9.14 10.07 -25.71
CA TRP A 116 9.55 11.13 -26.63
C TRP A 116 9.33 12.51 -26.03
N VAL A 117 9.87 13.54 -26.67
CA VAL A 117 9.70 14.93 -26.25
C VAL A 117 8.21 15.27 -26.19
N GLY A 118 7.74 15.63 -24.99
CA GLY A 118 6.33 15.97 -24.74
C GLY A 118 5.42 14.79 -24.40
N MET A 119 5.93 13.56 -24.30
CA MET A 119 5.18 12.41 -23.82
C MET A 119 5.51 12.09 -22.35
N ASP A 120 4.51 11.60 -21.62
CA ASP A 120 4.67 11.20 -20.23
C ASP A 120 3.89 9.91 -19.93
N ASN A 121 4.32 8.82 -20.55
CA ASN A 121 3.76 7.49 -20.34
C ASN A 121 4.73 6.62 -19.54
N SER A 122 4.23 5.53 -18.98
CA SER A 122 5.07 4.59 -18.24
C SER A 122 4.63 3.17 -18.52
N ILE A 123 5.59 2.30 -18.82
CA ILE A 123 5.45 0.85 -18.72
C ILE A 123 6.40 0.46 -17.61
N TYR A 124 5.88 -0.07 -16.51
CA TYR A 124 6.67 -0.23 -15.30
C TYR A 124 6.61 -1.64 -14.73
N VAL A 125 7.69 -1.99 -14.04
CA VAL A 125 7.79 -3.12 -13.12
C VAL A 125 8.16 -2.57 -11.76
N GLY A 126 7.46 -3.00 -10.73
CA GLY A 126 7.62 -2.53 -9.38
C GLY A 126 7.63 -3.65 -8.37
N LEU A 127 8.18 -3.33 -7.20
CA LEU A 127 8.15 -4.16 -6.02
C LEU A 127 7.44 -3.39 -4.91
N ARG A 128 6.60 -4.07 -4.14
CA ARG A 128 5.95 -3.55 -2.95
C ARG A 128 6.21 -4.45 -1.76
N TYR A 129 6.37 -3.83 -0.61
CA TYR A 129 6.14 -4.45 0.69
C TYR A 129 4.83 -3.88 1.23
N ALA A 130 3.97 -4.76 1.71
CA ALA A 130 2.65 -4.39 2.17
C ALA A 130 2.37 -4.96 3.54
N SER A 131 1.63 -4.19 4.34
CA SER A 131 1.16 -4.57 5.66
C SER A 131 -0.30 -4.17 5.82
N SER A 132 -1.10 -5.06 6.38
CA SER A 132 -2.52 -4.87 6.65
C SER A 132 -2.80 -5.03 8.13
N ASN A 133 -3.66 -4.18 8.68
CA ASN A 133 -4.21 -4.30 10.02
C ASN A 133 -5.73 -4.43 9.90
N PHE A 134 -6.27 -5.52 10.44
CA PHE A 134 -7.65 -5.90 10.22
C PHE A 134 -8.28 -6.62 11.42
N SER A 135 -9.59 -6.74 11.37
CA SER A 135 -10.39 -7.58 12.25
C SER A 135 -11.30 -8.48 11.42
N ASN A 136 -11.49 -9.70 11.91
CA ASN A 136 -12.39 -10.68 11.33
C ASN A 136 -13.50 -11.00 12.33
N LYS A 137 -14.75 -11.00 11.88
CA LYS A 137 -15.90 -11.41 12.69
C LYS A 137 -16.62 -12.54 11.98
N VAL A 138 -16.62 -13.71 12.61
CA VAL A 138 -17.43 -14.85 12.14
C VAL A 138 -18.90 -14.56 12.44
N ASP A 139 -19.76 -14.68 11.43
CA ASP A 139 -21.19 -14.42 11.56
C ASP A 139 -21.98 -15.73 11.72
N ASN A 140 -21.75 -16.70 10.83
CA ASN A 140 -22.29 -18.04 10.94
C ASN A 140 -21.34 -19.07 10.32
N TYR A 141 -21.45 -20.33 10.73
CA TYR A 141 -20.71 -21.44 10.13
C TYR A 141 -21.52 -22.74 10.26
N SER A 142 -21.32 -23.66 9.32
CA SER A 142 -21.91 -24.99 9.39
C SER A 142 -20.84 -26.01 9.78
N VAL A 143 -21.16 -26.87 10.75
CA VAL A 143 -20.28 -27.97 11.16
C VAL A 143 -20.92 -29.27 10.71
N ARG A 144 -20.20 -30.03 9.89
CA ARG A 144 -20.68 -31.33 9.46
C ARG A 144 -20.51 -32.36 10.57
N SER A 145 -21.59 -32.66 11.29
CA SER A 145 -21.62 -33.76 12.25
C SER A 145 -22.04 -35.06 11.56
N GLY A 146 -21.31 -36.15 11.80
CA GLY A 146 -21.67 -37.47 11.29
C GLY A 146 -22.99 -38.03 11.85
N GLU A 147 -23.52 -37.41 12.92
CA GLU A 147 -24.72 -37.85 13.63
C GLU A 147 -25.94 -36.92 13.44
N ALA A 148 -25.77 -35.81 12.71
CA ALA A 148 -26.83 -34.81 12.54
C ALA A 148 -27.85 -35.24 11.47
N TYR A 149 -28.88 -35.97 11.92
CA TYR A 149 -30.00 -36.41 11.07
C TYR A 149 -30.97 -35.28 10.66
N PHE A 150 -30.97 -34.12 11.33
CA PHE A 150 -32.02 -33.09 11.15
C PHE A 150 -31.52 -31.66 10.84
N SER A 151 -30.27 -31.28 11.13
CA SER A 151 -29.62 -30.04 10.65
C SER A 151 -28.12 -30.02 11.04
N ASN A 152 -27.25 -29.54 10.14
CA ASN A 152 -25.83 -29.26 10.41
C ASN A 152 -25.55 -27.75 10.61
N LEU A 153 -26.60 -26.91 10.56
CA LEU A 153 -26.47 -25.47 10.80
C LEU A 153 -26.38 -25.24 12.30
N VAL A 154 -25.26 -24.66 12.74
CA VAL A 154 -25.02 -24.28 14.13
C VAL A 154 -25.28 -22.78 14.22
N ASP A 155 -26.53 -22.40 14.48
CA ASP A 155 -26.94 -21.00 14.53
C ASP A 155 -26.80 -20.39 15.95
N ASN A 156 -26.45 -21.18 16.98
CA ASN A 156 -26.30 -20.69 18.36
C ASN A 156 -25.30 -21.52 19.20
N GLY A 157 -24.30 -20.83 19.79
CA GLY A 157 -23.22 -21.37 20.64
C GLY A 157 -22.14 -22.09 19.83
N TYR A 158 -20.91 -21.60 19.62
CA TYR A 158 -20.11 -20.53 20.23
C TYR A 158 -19.22 -19.85 19.16
N GLU A 159 -18.70 -18.67 19.52
CA GLU A 159 -17.74 -17.80 18.81
C GLU A 159 -18.19 -17.02 17.57
N ASN A 160 -19.31 -16.28 17.65
CA ASN A 160 -19.46 -15.01 16.90
C ASN A 160 -18.48 -13.96 17.46
N VAL A 161 -17.20 -14.32 17.49
CA VAL A 161 -16.12 -13.59 18.13
C VAL A 161 -15.49 -12.72 17.06
N THR A 162 -15.37 -11.44 17.40
CA THR A 162 -14.54 -10.54 16.63
C THR A 162 -13.09 -10.77 17.03
N HIS A 163 -12.30 -11.31 16.11
CA HIS A 163 -10.85 -11.37 16.21
C HIS A 163 -10.26 -10.03 15.79
N ASN A 164 -9.79 -9.26 16.78
CA ASN A 164 -9.20 -7.95 16.58
C ASN A 164 -7.67 -8.01 16.52
N ASN A 165 -7.06 -6.92 16.03
CA ASN A 165 -5.61 -6.72 15.99
C ASN A 165 -4.88 -7.79 15.18
N LEU A 166 -5.49 -8.24 14.08
CA LEU A 166 -4.85 -9.12 13.13
C LEU A 166 -3.96 -8.29 12.20
N ASN A 167 -2.80 -8.84 11.87
CA ASN A 167 -1.83 -8.24 10.97
C ASN A 167 -1.39 -9.25 9.91
N GLY A 168 -1.24 -8.79 8.67
CA GLY A 168 -0.71 -9.57 7.56
C GLY A 168 0.35 -8.78 6.82
N ASN A 169 1.45 -9.42 6.46
CA ASN A 169 2.54 -8.82 5.69
C ASN A 169 2.85 -9.65 4.46
N TRP A 170 3.03 -8.99 3.32
CA TRP A 170 3.33 -9.64 2.06
C TRP A 170 4.21 -8.79 1.18
N VAL A 171 4.71 -9.41 0.12
CA VAL A 171 5.42 -8.73 -0.96
C VAL A 171 4.63 -8.84 -2.25
N GLU A 172 4.66 -7.80 -3.07
CA GLU A 172 4.01 -7.77 -4.38
C GLU A 172 5.01 -7.44 -5.47
N ILE A 173 4.92 -8.15 -6.58
CA ILE A 173 5.49 -7.72 -7.86
C ILE A 173 4.36 -7.09 -8.66
N VAL A 174 4.54 -5.84 -9.09
CA VAL A 174 3.55 -5.09 -9.86
C VAL A 174 4.09 -4.83 -11.24
N THR A 175 3.28 -5.03 -12.27
CA THR A 175 3.58 -4.54 -13.61
C THR A 175 2.38 -3.78 -14.14
N GLY A 176 2.60 -2.69 -14.86
CA GLY A 176 1.50 -1.88 -15.34
C GLY A 176 1.87 -0.91 -16.42
N VAL A 177 0.83 -0.29 -16.96
CA VAL A 177 0.93 0.77 -17.96
C VAL A 177 0.18 1.99 -17.43
N LYS A 178 0.81 3.16 -17.51
CA LYS A 178 0.20 4.47 -17.24
C LYS A 178 0.32 5.31 -18.51
N VAL A 179 -0.80 5.84 -18.98
CA VAL A 179 -0.88 6.68 -20.18
C VAL A 179 -1.43 8.05 -19.80
N GLU A 180 -0.72 9.11 -20.19
CA GLU A 180 -1.23 10.47 -20.09
C GLU A 180 -2.37 10.67 -21.10
N THR A 181 -3.60 10.78 -20.61
CA THR A 181 -4.79 10.93 -21.46
C THR A 181 -5.15 12.41 -21.65
N PHE A 182 -4.92 13.21 -20.61
CA PHE A 182 -4.94 14.66 -20.67
C PHE A 182 -3.70 15.18 -19.97
N LYS A 183 -3.34 16.44 -20.19
CA LYS A 183 -2.17 17.05 -19.55
C LYS A 183 -2.24 16.86 -18.03
N ASN A 184 -1.25 16.16 -17.48
CA ASN A 184 -1.14 15.79 -16.06
C ASN A 184 -2.22 14.84 -15.51
N ILE A 185 -3.03 14.21 -16.36
CA ILE A 185 -4.02 13.19 -15.98
C ILE A 185 -3.66 11.87 -16.64
N TYR A 186 -3.48 10.85 -15.81
CA TYR A 186 -3.03 9.54 -16.22
C TYR A 186 -4.12 8.52 -15.97
N LEU A 187 -4.30 7.63 -16.94
CA LEU A 187 -5.08 6.41 -16.78
C LEU A 187 -4.14 5.22 -16.89
N GLY A 188 -4.41 4.18 -16.13
CA GLY A 188 -3.52 3.02 -16.14
C GLY A 188 -4.22 1.75 -15.72
N ILE A 189 -3.56 0.65 -16.07
CA ILE A 189 -3.92 -0.70 -15.64
C ILE A 189 -2.68 -1.34 -15.04
N SER A 190 -2.88 -2.18 -14.03
CA SER A 190 -1.79 -2.90 -13.40
C SER A 190 -2.19 -4.34 -13.10
N LEU A 191 -1.19 -5.21 -13.11
CA LEU A 191 -1.26 -6.61 -12.70
C LEU A 191 -0.34 -6.77 -11.50
N ARG A 192 -0.81 -7.50 -10.50
CA ARG A 192 -0.14 -7.66 -9.21
C ARG A 192 -0.03 -9.14 -8.88
N LEU A 193 1.15 -9.56 -8.44
CA LEU A 193 1.41 -10.91 -7.95
C LEU A 193 1.90 -10.82 -6.52
N ASN A 194 1.12 -11.38 -5.59
CA ASN A 194 1.33 -11.21 -4.16
C ASN A 194 1.83 -12.52 -3.53
N LYS A 195 2.72 -12.41 -2.55
CA LYS A 195 3.16 -13.55 -1.73
C LYS A 195 3.14 -13.19 -0.25
N LEU A 196 2.27 -13.85 0.51
CA LEU A 196 2.18 -13.72 1.95
C LEU A 196 3.50 -14.16 2.60
N LEU A 197 4.01 -13.32 3.51
CA LEU A 197 5.22 -13.58 4.28
C LEU A 197 4.87 -14.02 5.71
N SER A 198 3.94 -13.32 6.33
CA SER A 198 3.50 -13.60 7.70
C SER A 198 2.10 -13.08 7.94
N ASP A 199 1.39 -13.75 8.84
CA ASP A 199 0.10 -13.32 9.36
C ASP A 199 -0.04 -13.71 10.84
N THR A 200 -0.77 -12.91 11.61
CA THR A 200 -1.12 -13.25 12.98
C THR A 200 -2.40 -14.07 12.98
N LYS A 201 -2.31 -15.34 13.36
CA LYS A 201 -3.46 -16.23 13.38
C LYS A 201 -4.26 -16.07 14.68
N PRO A 202 -5.59 -15.90 14.61
CA PRO A 202 -6.44 -15.92 15.78
C PRO A 202 -6.47 -17.32 16.44
N SER A 203 -6.86 -17.38 17.71
CA SER A 203 -7.07 -18.66 18.39
C SER A 203 -8.27 -19.38 17.80
N ASN A 204 -8.13 -20.67 17.46
CA ASN A 204 -9.19 -21.52 16.91
C ASN A 204 -9.78 -21.07 15.56
N PHE A 205 -9.16 -20.10 14.87
CA PHE A 205 -9.60 -19.60 13.57
C PHE A 205 -8.38 -19.24 12.71
N ASP A 206 -8.49 -19.36 11.39
CA ASP A 206 -7.42 -18.95 10.46
C ASP A 206 -7.86 -17.73 9.64
N ASN A 207 -6.91 -16.96 9.13
CA ASN A 207 -7.23 -15.78 8.32
C ASN A 207 -7.66 -16.21 6.91
N LEU A 208 -8.97 -16.35 6.70
CA LEU A 208 -9.55 -16.70 5.39
C LEU A 208 -9.45 -15.56 4.38
N PHE A 209 -9.37 -14.33 4.86
CA PHE A 209 -9.17 -13.13 4.05
C PHE A 209 -8.28 -12.14 4.80
N ILE A 210 -7.39 -11.48 4.05
CA ILE A 210 -6.52 -10.41 4.54
C ILE A 210 -6.79 -9.19 3.66
N PRO A 211 -7.32 -8.08 4.21
CA PRO A 211 -7.56 -6.86 3.45
C PRO A 211 -6.32 -6.38 2.68
N GLY A 212 -6.41 -6.38 1.36
CA GLY A 212 -5.40 -5.86 0.43
C GLY A 212 -4.47 -6.91 -0.18
N PHE A 213 -4.50 -8.16 0.31
CA PHE A 213 -3.70 -9.29 -0.19
C PHE A 213 -4.43 -10.10 -1.26
#